data_AF-A0ABD3ZGI8-F1
#
_entry.id   AF-A0ABD3ZGI8-F1
#
_cell.length_a   1.000
_cell.length_b   1.000
_cell.length_c   1.000
_cell.angle_alpha   90.00
_cell.angle_beta   90.00
_cell.angle_gamma   90.00
#
_symmetry.space_group_name_H-M   'P 1'
#
loop_
_entity.id
_entity.type
_entity.pdbx_description
1 polymer ?
#
loop_
_entity_poly.entity_id
_entity_poly.type
_entity_poly.pdbx_seq_one_letter_code
_entity_poly.pdbx_strand_id
1 'polypeptide(L)'
;MRLRLISLFTAIIVFEMQVVLLDLLSKAENMPVSFNPLNAISAVGFVLGWTTGLNTVMALITAAVALLLIPVGVYCLCHAWLRQRRR
;
A
#
# COMPACT_ATOMS: atom_id res chain seq x y z
N MET A 1 -7.58 -6.20 -22.86
CA MET A 1 -6.67 -7.06 -22.05
C MET A 1 -5.35 -6.35 -21.72
N ARG A 2 -4.54 -5.93 -22.72
CA ARG A 2 -3.24 -5.24 -22.48
C ARG A 2 -3.29 -4.05 -21.51
N LEU A 3 -4.29 -3.16 -21.63
CA LEU A 3 -4.42 -1.99 -20.74
C LEU A 3 -4.69 -2.36 -19.27
N ARG A 4 -5.43 -3.46 -19.03
CA ARG A 4 -5.70 -3.94 -17.67
C ARG A 4 -4.45 -4.52 -17.03
N LEU A 5 -3.62 -5.20 -17.83
CA LEU A 5 -2.32 -5.71 -17.37
C LEU A 5 -1.39 -4.56 -16.99
N ILE A 6 -1.29 -3.52 -17.83
CA ILE A 6 -0.46 -2.36 -17.54
C ILE A 6 -0.90 -1.69 -16.23
N SER A 7 -2.19 -1.40 -16.06
CA SER A 7 -2.68 -0.78 -14.83
C SER A 7 -2.49 -1.67 -13.59
N LEU A 8 -2.60 -2.99 -13.75
CA LEU A 8 -2.35 -3.95 -12.68
C LEU A 8 -0.85 -3.99 -12.29
N PHE A 9 0.06 -4.05 -13.26
CA PHE A 9 1.50 -3.98 -13.00
C PHE A 9 1.88 -2.68 -12.30
N THR A 10 1.34 -1.54 -12.74
CA THR A 10 1.59 -0.26 -12.08
C THR A 10 1.08 -0.26 -10.63
N ALA A 11 -0.10 -0.82 -10.38
CA ALA A 11 -0.64 -0.92 -9.02
C ALA A 11 0.22 -1.82 -8.10
N ILE A 12 0.71 -2.95 -8.62
CA ILE A 12 1.61 -3.84 -7.87
C ILE A 12 2.92 -3.11 -7.53
N ILE A 13 3.54 -2.44 -8.51
CA ILE A 13 4.78 -1.68 -8.28
C ILE A 13 4.56 -0.60 -7.21
N VAL A 14 3.41 0.09 -7.25
CA VAL A 14 3.09 1.11 -6.25
C VAL A 14 2.93 0.50 -4.86
N PHE A 15 2.25 -0.64 -4.74
CA PHE A 15 2.13 -1.35 -3.47
C PHE A 15 3.50 -1.74 -2.90
N GLU A 16 4.37 -2.35 -3.71
CA GLU A 16 5.73 -2.70 -3.30
C GLU A 16 6.53 -1.48 -2.85
N MET A 17 6.48 -0.38 -3.61
CA MET A 17 7.16 0.86 -3.24
C MET A 17 6.64 1.46 -1.93
N GLN A 18 5.33 1.35 -1.65
CA GLN A 18 4.78 1.79 -0.38
C GLN A 18 5.26 0.93 0.78
N VAL A 19 5.31 -0.39 0.59
CA VAL A 19 5.84 -1.31 1.60
C VAL A 19 7.30 -0.97 1.89
N VAL A 20 8.13 -0.79 0.87
CA VAL A 20 9.54 -0.41 1.02
C VAL A 20 9.68 0.94 1.73
N LEU A 21 8.88 1.94 1.35
CA LEU A 21 8.93 3.26 1.96
C LEU A 21 8.57 3.21 3.45
N LEU A 22 7.50 2.51 3.81
CA LEU A 22 7.08 2.37 5.21
C LEU A 22 8.07 1.52 6.01
N ASP A 23 8.62 0.49 5.41
CA ASP A 23 9.65 -0.36 5.99
C ASP A 23 10.95 0.43 6.23
N LEU A 24 11.32 1.37 5.35
CA LEU A 24 12.45 2.29 5.58
C LEU A 24 12.15 3.31 6.70
N LEU A 25 10.95 3.86 6.75
CA LEU A 25 10.57 4.89 7.74
C LEU A 25 10.35 4.32 9.15
N SER A 26 9.98 3.05 9.27
CA SER A 26 9.65 2.42 10.55
C SER A 26 10.84 1.77 11.26
N LYS A 27 12.00 1.70 10.62
CA LYS A 27 13.18 0.98 11.14
C LYS A 27 14.16 1.87 11.86
N ALA A 28 14.87 1.26 12.80
CA ALA A 28 16.10 1.82 13.35
C ALA A 28 17.21 1.87 12.28
N GLU A 29 18.07 2.89 12.36
CA GLU A 29 19.25 3.01 11.49
C GLU A 29 20.07 1.71 11.52
N ASN A 30 20.41 1.18 10.34
CA ASN A 30 21.18 -0.04 10.07
C ASN A 30 20.42 -1.38 10.02
N MET A 31 19.08 -1.42 10.08
CA MET A 31 18.34 -2.65 9.80
C MET A 31 18.12 -2.86 8.28
N PRO A 32 18.31 -4.09 7.75
CA PRO A 32 18.08 -4.37 6.34
C PRO A 32 16.60 -4.22 5.97
N VAL A 33 16.34 -3.80 4.72
CA VAL A 33 14.99 -3.75 4.14
C VAL A 33 14.42 -5.17 4.09
N SER A 34 13.25 -5.37 4.69
CA SER A 34 12.64 -6.69 4.90
C SER A 34 11.73 -7.06 3.75
N PHE A 35 11.23 -6.05 3.01
CA PHE A 35 10.22 -6.18 1.96
C PHE A 35 8.96 -6.93 2.44
N ASN A 36 8.74 -7.00 3.76
CA ASN A 36 7.62 -7.73 4.33
C ASN A 36 6.43 -6.77 4.53
N PRO A 37 5.34 -6.92 3.77
CA PRO A 37 4.16 -6.06 3.91
C PRO A 37 3.52 -6.17 5.30
N LEU A 38 3.70 -7.28 6.02
CA LEU A 38 3.20 -7.43 7.39
C LEU A 38 3.84 -6.44 8.36
N ASN A 39 5.10 -6.06 8.13
CA ASN A 39 5.77 -5.05 8.96
C ASN A 39 5.14 -3.68 8.76
N ALA A 40 4.86 -3.30 7.51
CA ALA A 40 4.15 -2.07 7.19
C ALA A 40 2.73 -2.07 7.78
N ILE A 41 1.97 -3.16 7.63
CA ILE A 41 0.62 -3.30 8.23
C ILE A 41 0.70 -3.19 9.75
N SER A 42 1.69 -3.82 10.38
CA SER A 42 1.86 -3.80 11.84
C SER A 42 2.23 -2.41 12.35
N ALA A 43 3.11 -1.69 11.65
CA ALA A 43 3.49 -0.32 12.00
C ALA A 43 2.29 0.64 11.87
N VAL A 44 1.57 0.58 10.74
CA VAL A 44 0.37 1.40 10.52
C VAL A 44 -0.73 1.01 11.51
N GLY A 45 -0.93 -0.28 11.75
CA GLY A 45 -1.91 -0.80 12.70
C GLY A 45 -1.60 -0.39 14.14
N PHE A 46 -0.33 -0.35 14.53
CA PHE A 46 0.09 0.18 15.83
C PHE A 46 -0.28 1.66 15.97
N VAL A 47 0.06 2.48 14.97
CA VAL A 47 -0.28 3.92 14.98
C VAL A 47 -1.79 4.12 15.03
N LEU A 48 -2.56 3.36 14.25
CA LEU A 48 -4.02 3.44 14.24
C LEU A 48 -4.62 3.02 15.58
N GLY A 49 -4.19 1.89 16.14
CA GLY A 49 -4.66 1.42 17.45
C GLY A 49 -4.35 2.44 18.55
N TRP A 50 -3.16 3.03 18.52
CA TRP A 50 -2.74 4.07 19.46
C TRP A 50 -3.57 5.37 19.33
N THR A 51 -3.82 5.82 18.10
CA THR A 51 -4.47 7.13 17.86
C THR A 51 -5.99 7.10 17.93
N THR A 52 -6.61 5.97 17.58
CA THR A 52 -8.08 5.83 17.49
C THR A 52 -8.68 5.03 18.63
N GLY A 53 -7.86 4.35 19.44
CA GLY A 53 -8.33 3.45 20.49
C GLY A 53 -8.93 2.14 19.98
N LEU A 54 -8.77 1.83 18.68
CA LEU A 54 -9.19 0.56 18.10
C LEU A 54 -8.47 -0.62 18.76
N ASN A 55 -9.19 -1.72 18.94
CA ASN A 55 -8.54 -2.98 19.33
C ASN A 55 -7.57 -3.46 18.23
N THR A 56 -6.62 -4.30 18.61
CA THR A 56 -5.53 -4.73 17.73
C THR A 56 -6.02 -5.31 16.41
N VAL A 57 -7.08 -6.12 16.43
CA VAL A 57 -7.62 -6.77 15.23
C VAL A 57 -8.23 -5.73 14.28
N MET A 58 -9.05 -4.81 14.79
CA MET A 58 -9.65 -3.73 13.99
C MET A 58 -8.59 -2.78 13.45
N ALA A 59 -7.56 -2.47 14.23
CA ALA A 59 -6.48 -1.60 13.80
C ALA A 59 -5.67 -2.22 12.65
N LEU A 60 -5.38 -3.52 12.71
CA LEU A 60 -4.69 -4.26 11.63
C LEU A 60 -5.54 -4.34 10.36
N ILE A 61 -6.85 -4.61 10.48
CA ILE A 61 -7.77 -4.62 9.34
C ILE A 61 -7.80 -3.23 8.69
N THR A 62 -7.93 -2.18 9.50
CA THR A 62 -7.98 -0.80 9.00
C THR A 62 -6.67 -0.41 8.32
N ALA A 63 -5.52 -0.81 8.88
CA ALA A 63 -4.20 -0.62 8.27
C ALA A 63 -4.07 -1.31 6.92
N ALA A 64 -4.51 -2.58 6.82
CA ALA A 64 -4.48 -3.33 5.57
C ALA A 64 -5.36 -2.68 4.49
N VAL A 65 -6.58 -2.23 4.86
CA VAL A 65 -7.47 -1.51 3.95
C VAL A 65 -6.84 -0.18 3.51
N ALA A 66 -6.28 0.60 4.45
CA ALA A 66 -5.66 1.88 4.15
C ALA A 66 -4.48 1.74 3.16
N LEU A 67 -3.66 0.69 3.31
CA LEU A 67 -2.55 0.41 2.40
C LEU A 67 -3.00 0.10 0.97
N LEU A 68 -4.19 -0.50 0.79
CA LEU A 68 -4.74 -0.84 -0.53
C LEU A 68 -5.40 0.35 -1.24
N LEU A 69 -5.75 1.43 -0.53
CA LEU A 69 -6.43 2.59 -1.13
C LEU A 69 -5.58 3.24 -2.24
N ILE A 70 -4.29 3.40 -2.01
CA ILE A 70 -3.39 4.05 -2.97
C ILE A 70 -3.17 3.17 -4.23
N PRO A 71 -2.80 1.87 -4.13
CA PRO A 71 -2.69 0.99 -5.29
C PRO A 71 -3.98 0.89 -6.11
N VAL A 72 -5.13 0.81 -5.43
CA VAL A 72 -6.45 0.78 -6.09
C VAL A 72 -6.71 2.11 -6.81
N GLY A 73 -6.43 3.23 -6.16
CA GLY A 73 -6.52 4.56 -6.78
C GLY A 73 -5.66 4.68 -8.03
N VAL A 74 -4.40 4.24 -7.96
CA VAL A 74 -3.49 4.21 -9.11
C VAL A 74 -4.00 3.30 -10.21
N TYR A 75 -4.51 2.11 -9.88
CA TYR A 75 -5.12 1.22 -10.86
C TYR A 75 -6.26 1.92 -11.62
N CYS A 76 -7.20 2.52 -10.87
CA CYS A 76 -8.35 3.21 -11.45
C CYS A 76 -7.94 4.40 -12.31
N LEU A 77 -7.00 5.22 -11.84
CA LEU A 77 -6.47 6.38 -12.55
C LEU A 77 -5.73 5.98 -13.83
N CYS A 78 -4.79 5.03 -13.73
CA CYS A 78 -4.07 4.51 -14.89
C CYS A 78 -5.04 3.88 -15.90
N HIS A 79 -6.03 3.12 -15.43
CA HIS A 79 -7.01 2.50 -16.31
C HIS A 79 -7.88 3.53 -17.02
N ALA A 80 -8.38 4.54 -16.31
CA ALA A 80 -9.18 5.63 -16.88
C ALA A 80 -8.37 6.43 -17.91
N TRP A 81 -7.14 6.80 -17.57
CA TRP A 81 -6.27 7.60 -18.43
C TRP A 81 -5.87 6.85 -19.71
N LEU A 82 -5.49 5.57 -19.58
CA LEU A 82 -5.15 4.72 -20.72
C LEU A 82 -6.37 4.44 -21.62
N ARG A 83 -7.58 4.37 -21.04
CA ARG A 83 -8.82 4.22 -21.81
C ARG A 83 -9.16 5.49 -22.57
N GLN A 84 -8.90 6.66 -21.98
CA GLN A 84 -9.13 7.96 -22.61
C GLN A 84 -8.15 8.23 -23.75
N ARG A 85 -6.86 7.91 -23.60
CA ARG A 85 -5.85 8.06 -24.67
C ARG A 85 -6.05 7.15 -25.89
N ARG A 86 -6.91 6.13 -25.79
CA ARG A 86 -7.15 5.17 -26.87
C ARG A 86 -8.43 5.46 -27.67
N ARG A 87 -9.22 6.45 -27.24
CA ARG A 87 -10.32 7.03 -28.00
C ARG A 87 -9.80 8.21 -28.80
#